data_AF-A0A6B1I5U2-F1
#
_entry.id   AF-A0A6B1I5U2-F1
#
_cell.length_a   1.000
_cell.length_b   1.000
_cell.length_c   1.000
_cell.angle_alpha   90.00
_cell.angle_beta   90.00
_cell.angle_gamma   90.00
#
_symmetry.space_group_name_H-M   'P 1'
#
loop_
_entity.id
_entity.type
_entity.pdbx_description
1 polymer ?
#
loop_
_entity_poly.entity_id
_entity_poly.type
_entity_poly.pdbx_seq_one_letter_code
_entity_poly.pdbx_strand_id
1 'polypeptide(L)'
;MMCSMRSVFILGTDTGIGKTYAAVRIIRHLRESGMSVGVMKPYSAGKSVKTGAKSEDAHILAKAAGVIPDSSINPDHQEMEASPYTRCVMGYTAPDPQNIIQQYRALESRFDAMVVEGMGGCMVPILHDYYMMDLARDMGLPAIIVSDNKIGAVNHCIMSVHVCRFRNVQLDGIILNKMHHDGYSIDVLQKSLEGMMDVPIMGIIQNDMLVMN
;
A
#
# COMPACT_ATOMS: atom_id res chain seq x y z
N MET A 1 19.31 -12.07 6.65
CA MET A 1 18.61 -12.44 7.90
C MET A 1 17.22 -11.83 7.77
N MET A 2 16.21 -12.63 7.40
CA MET A 2 14.85 -12.14 7.18
C MET A 2 14.35 -11.49 8.46
N CYS A 3 14.09 -10.18 8.43
CA CYS A 3 13.30 -9.58 9.48
C CYS A 3 11.93 -10.27 9.43
N SER A 4 11.47 -10.75 10.59
CA SER A 4 10.13 -11.31 10.78
C SER A 4 9.11 -10.18 10.57
N MET A 5 8.88 -9.77 9.33
CA MET A 5 7.83 -8.81 9.00
C MET A 5 6.48 -9.47 9.29
N ARG A 6 5.92 -9.15 10.46
CA ARG A 6 4.55 -9.53 10.82
C ARG A 6 3.56 -8.57 10.19
N SER A 7 3.90 -7.29 10.09
CA SER A 7 2.99 -6.28 9.57
C SER A 7 3.68 -5.32 8.62
N VAL A 8 2.96 -4.85 7.60
CA VAL A 8 3.51 -3.99 6.55
C VAL A 8 2.47 -3.00 6.01
N PHE A 9 2.94 -1.82 5.62
CA PHE A 9 2.16 -0.83 4.88
C PHE A 9 2.58 -0.82 3.41
N ILE A 10 1.63 -0.99 2.49
CA ILE A 10 1.86 -1.00 1.05
C ILE A 10 1.63 0.42 0.50
N LEU A 11 2.72 1.09 0.17
CA LEU A 11 2.72 2.37 -0.54
C LEU A 11 2.84 2.15 -2.04
N GLY A 12 2.55 3.19 -2.82
CA GLY A 12 2.71 3.19 -4.26
C GLY A 12 3.61 4.32 -4.73
N THR A 13 4.20 4.15 -5.91
CA THR A 13 4.76 5.27 -6.67
C THR A 13 3.67 6.09 -7.37
N ASP A 14 2.51 5.48 -7.64
CA ASP A 14 1.37 6.12 -8.32
C ASP A 14 0.04 5.38 -8.03
N THR A 15 -1.05 5.84 -8.63
CA THR A 15 -2.37 5.18 -8.65
C THR A 15 -2.41 4.09 -9.72
N GLY A 16 -3.14 3.00 -9.48
CA GLY A 16 -3.35 1.94 -10.49
C GLY A 16 -2.15 1.01 -10.75
N ILE A 17 -1.05 1.13 -9.99
CA ILE A 17 0.19 0.37 -10.20
C ILE A 17 0.20 -1.06 -9.62
N GLY A 18 -0.95 -1.54 -9.13
CA GLY A 18 -1.12 -2.91 -8.62
C GLY A 18 -0.75 -3.14 -7.15
N LYS A 19 -0.93 -2.13 -6.27
CA LYS A 19 -0.76 -2.27 -4.81
C LYS A 19 -1.61 -3.41 -4.23
N THR A 20 -2.90 -3.46 -4.57
CA THR A 20 -3.82 -4.51 -4.14
C THR A 20 -3.30 -5.90 -4.48
N TYR A 21 -2.70 -6.05 -5.67
CA TYR A 21 -2.13 -7.33 -6.09
C TYR A 21 -0.91 -7.72 -5.26
N ALA A 22 0.02 -6.79 -5.05
CA ALA A 22 1.18 -7.01 -4.18
C ALA A 22 0.75 -7.36 -2.74
N ALA A 23 -0.21 -6.63 -2.19
CA ALA A 23 -0.77 -6.86 -0.87
C ALA A 23 -1.38 -8.28 -0.76
N VAL A 24 -2.19 -8.71 -1.73
CA VAL A 24 -2.77 -10.07 -1.76
C VAL A 24 -1.69 -11.15 -1.71
N ARG A 25 -0.57 -10.96 -2.41
CA ARG A 25 0.53 -11.94 -2.44
C ARG A 25 1.22 -12.02 -1.09
N ILE A 26 1.48 -10.88 -0.45
CA ILE A 26 2.04 -10.82 0.90
C ILE A 26 1.08 -11.48 1.91
N ILE A 27 -0.21 -11.16 1.84
CA ILE A 27 -1.25 -11.75 2.71
C ILE A 27 -1.24 -13.28 2.59
N ARG A 28 -1.25 -13.82 1.36
CA ARG A 28 -1.23 -15.27 1.13
C ARG A 28 0.02 -15.92 1.69
N HIS A 29 1.19 -15.32 1.47
CA HIS A 29 2.46 -15.83 2.00
C HIS A 29 2.46 -15.90 3.54
N LEU A 30 1.96 -14.85 4.21
CA LEU A 30 1.84 -14.83 5.67
C LEU A 30 0.86 -15.90 6.18
N ARG A 31 -0.27 -16.10 5.49
CA ARG A 31 -1.24 -17.16 5.82
C ARG A 31 -0.70 -18.56 5.60
N GLU A 32 0.03 -18.79 4.51
CA GLU A 32 0.72 -20.06 4.23
C GLU A 32 1.77 -20.37 5.31
N SER A 33 2.32 -19.33 5.94
CA SER A 33 3.21 -19.45 7.10
C SER A 33 2.47 -19.67 8.44
N GLY A 34 1.15 -19.88 8.40
CA GLY A 34 0.32 -20.19 9.57
C GLY A 34 -0.15 -18.99 10.38
N MET A 35 0.06 -17.75 9.92
CA MET A 35 -0.38 -16.55 10.63
C MET A 35 -1.83 -16.19 10.34
N SER A 36 -2.54 -15.69 11.34
CA SER A 36 -3.77 -14.93 11.13
C SER A 36 -3.42 -13.52 10.64
N VAL A 37 -4.06 -13.06 9.56
CA VAL A 37 -3.71 -11.79 8.91
C VAL A 37 -4.93 -10.88 8.90
N GLY A 38 -4.80 -9.72 9.53
CA GLY A 38 -5.73 -8.62 9.39
C GLY A 38 -5.36 -7.73 8.20
N VAL A 39 -6.35 -7.04 7.64
CA VAL A 39 -6.14 -6.15 6.50
C VAL A 39 -6.86 -4.82 6.71
N MET A 40 -6.31 -3.77 6.12
CA MET A 40 -6.95 -2.46 6.11
C MET A 40 -6.64 -1.73 4.80
N LYS A 41 -7.65 -1.08 4.23
CA LYS A 41 -7.57 -0.08 3.17
C LYS A 41 -8.06 1.24 3.77
N PRO A 42 -7.20 2.03 4.43
CA PRO A 42 -7.65 3.13 5.28
C PRO A 42 -8.47 4.18 4.52
N TYR A 43 -8.01 4.50 3.31
CA TYR A 43 -8.66 5.42 2.39
C TYR A 43 -8.87 4.72 1.04
N SER A 44 -10.05 4.90 0.45
CA SER A 44 -10.32 4.50 -0.93
C SER A 44 -11.30 5.45 -1.60
N ALA A 45 -11.23 5.49 -2.93
CA ALA A 45 -12.10 6.30 -3.77
C ALA A 45 -12.64 5.46 -4.94
N GLY A 46 -13.80 5.84 -5.48
CA GLY A 46 -14.42 5.21 -6.64
C GLY A 46 -15.65 4.37 -6.28
N LYS A 47 -16.11 3.54 -7.21
CA LYS A 47 -17.42 2.88 -7.11
C LYS A 47 -17.57 1.98 -5.87
N SER A 48 -18.65 2.19 -5.12
CA SER A 48 -19.04 1.34 -3.99
C SER A 48 -19.39 -0.09 -4.43
N VAL A 49 -19.08 -1.07 -3.59
CA VAL A 49 -19.46 -2.49 -3.78
C VAL A 49 -20.37 -2.98 -2.64
N LYS A 50 -21.29 -3.92 -2.93
CA LYS A 50 -22.25 -4.46 -1.95
C LYS A 50 -21.72 -5.72 -1.26
N THR A 51 -20.51 -5.67 -0.71
CA THR A 51 -19.81 -6.85 -0.16
C THR A 51 -19.41 -6.72 1.32
N GLY A 52 -19.98 -5.73 2.04
CA GLY A 52 -19.61 -5.41 3.43
C GLY A 52 -18.38 -4.49 3.53
N ALA A 53 -17.36 -4.75 2.70
CA ALA A 53 -16.36 -3.75 2.36
C ALA A 53 -16.96 -2.70 1.42
N LYS A 54 -16.57 -1.43 1.59
CA LYS A 54 -17.09 -0.34 0.77
C LYS A 54 -16.43 -0.24 -0.62
N SER A 55 -15.20 -0.73 -0.78
CA SER A 55 -14.46 -0.74 -2.05
C SER A 55 -14.03 -2.14 -2.51
N GLU A 56 -13.82 -2.29 -3.82
CA GLU A 56 -13.34 -3.55 -4.42
C GLU A 56 -11.95 -3.95 -3.88
N ASP A 57 -11.02 -3.01 -3.74
CA ASP A 57 -9.70 -3.26 -3.13
C ASP A 57 -9.84 -3.91 -1.75
N ALA A 58 -10.64 -3.29 -0.87
CA ALA A 58 -10.87 -3.79 0.47
C ALA A 58 -11.53 -5.17 0.49
N HIS A 59 -12.45 -5.43 -0.45
CA HIS A 59 -13.06 -6.74 -0.61
C HIS A 59 -12.03 -7.81 -1.01
N ILE A 60 -11.17 -7.51 -1.98
CA ILE A 60 -10.10 -8.39 -2.45
C ILE A 60 -9.12 -8.72 -1.31
N LEU A 61 -8.70 -7.70 -0.54
CA LEU A 61 -7.81 -7.88 0.62
C LEU A 61 -8.46 -8.78 1.67
N ALA A 62 -9.71 -8.52 2.05
CA ALA A 62 -10.43 -9.30 3.07
C ALA A 62 -10.58 -10.76 2.64
N LYS A 63 -10.94 -11.00 1.37
CA LYS A 63 -11.04 -12.35 0.79
C LYS A 63 -9.69 -13.07 0.81
N ALA A 64 -8.60 -12.38 0.46
CA ALA A 64 -7.25 -12.96 0.52
C ALA A 64 -6.82 -13.30 1.95
N ALA A 65 -7.21 -12.48 2.92
CA ALA A 65 -6.97 -12.70 4.34
C ALA A 65 -7.86 -13.80 4.95
N GLY A 66 -8.97 -14.15 4.29
CA GLY A 66 -9.95 -15.09 4.83
C GLY A 66 -10.78 -14.51 5.97
N VAL A 67 -10.94 -13.18 6.00
CA VAL A 67 -11.71 -12.46 7.02
C VAL A 67 -13.02 -11.95 6.42
N ILE A 68 -14.05 -11.82 7.26
CA ILE A 68 -15.33 -11.25 6.86
C ILE A 68 -15.15 -9.74 6.68
N PRO A 69 -15.49 -9.17 5.51
CA PRO A 69 -15.37 -7.74 5.31
C PRO A 69 -16.34 -6.95 6.19
N ASP A 70 -15.83 -5.96 6.91
CA ASP A 70 -16.63 -4.99 7.66
C ASP A 70 -16.11 -3.56 7.43
N SER A 71 -16.79 -2.58 8.04
CA SER A 71 -16.46 -1.16 7.85
C SER A 71 -15.07 -0.77 8.38
N SER A 72 -14.50 -1.52 9.34
CA SER A 72 -13.18 -1.22 9.90
C SER A 72 -12.04 -1.54 8.94
N ILE A 73 -12.26 -2.45 7.98
CA ILE A 73 -11.29 -2.74 6.92
C ILE A 73 -11.18 -1.56 5.94
N ASN A 74 -12.26 -0.82 5.71
CA ASN A 74 -12.25 0.34 4.81
C ASN A 74 -13.09 1.49 5.37
N PRO A 75 -12.56 2.17 6.41
CA PRO A 75 -13.33 3.12 7.21
C PRO A 75 -13.66 4.42 6.47
N ASP A 76 -12.72 4.95 5.67
CA ASP A 76 -12.95 6.13 4.82
C ASP A 76 -12.98 5.70 3.34
N HIS A 77 -14.19 5.51 2.83
CA HIS A 77 -14.45 5.28 1.42
C HIS A 77 -15.36 6.38 0.89
N GLN A 78 -15.03 6.93 -0.28
CA GLN A 78 -15.90 7.84 -1.02
C GLN A 78 -16.05 7.44 -2.48
N GLU A 79 -17.19 7.78 -3.08
CA GLU A 79 -17.38 7.55 -4.52
C GLU A 79 -16.61 8.55 -5.38
N MET A 80 -16.30 9.73 -4.84
CA MET A 80 -15.53 10.77 -5.53
C MET A 80 -14.04 10.39 -5.66
N GLU A 81 -13.56 10.33 -6.90
CA GLU A 81 -12.15 10.07 -7.24
C GLU A 81 -11.27 11.31 -6.96
N ALA A 82 -10.90 11.49 -5.69
CA ALA A 82 -10.01 12.55 -5.25
C ALA A 82 -9.23 12.12 -3.99
N SER A 83 -8.08 12.78 -3.74
CA SER A 83 -7.36 12.60 -2.47
C SER A 83 -8.22 13.03 -1.28
N PRO A 84 -8.02 12.49 -0.06
CA PRO A 84 -8.80 12.89 1.10
C PRO A 84 -8.70 14.40 1.37
N TYR A 85 -7.52 14.99 1.19
CA TYR A 85 -7.36 16.43 1.34
C TYR A 85 -8.06 17.21 0.23
N THR A 86 -7.95 16.78 -1.03
CA THR A 86 -8.64 17.44 -2.15
C THR A 86 -10.16 17.44 -1.94
N ARG A 87 -10.74 16.35 -1.42
CA ARG A 87 -12.17 16.30 -1.05
C ARG A 87 -12.52 17.37 -0.01
N CYS A 88 -11.68 17.53 1.02
CA CYS A 88 -11.87 18.58 2.02
C CYS A 88 -11.84 19.99 1.40
N VAL A 89 -10.91 20.25 0.47
CA VAL A 89 -10.83 21.54 -0.25
C VAL A 89 -12.09 21.80 -1.08
N MET A 90 -12.74 20.75 -1.57
CA MET A 90 -14.01 20.83 -2.30
C MET A 90 -15.25 21.01 -1.39
N GLY A 91 -15.07 21.13 -0.07
CA GLY A 91 -16.15 21.36 0.90
C GLY A 91 -16.76 20.10 1.50
N TYR A 92 -16.17 18.93 1.28
CA TYR A 92 -16.57 17.69 1.95
C TYR A 92 -15.96 17.58 3.35
N THR A 93 -16.47 16.64 4.15
CA THR A 93 -15.96 16.33 5.48
C THR A 93 -14.45 16.09 5.46
N ALA A 94 -13.73 16.75 6.36
CA ALA A 94 -12.30 16.58 6.52
C ALA A 94 -11.98 15.13 6.97
N PRO A 95 -10.90 14.52 6.46
CA PRO A 95 -10.46 13.22 6.92
C PRO A 95 -9.93 13.30 8.35
N ASP A 96 -10.01 12.19 9.08
CA ASP A 96 -9.51 12.06 10.46
C ASP A 96 -8.48 10.92 10.55
N PRO A 97 -7.18 11.20 10.31
CA PRO A 97 -6.13 10.19 10.40
C PRO A 97 -6.02 9.55 11.80
N GLN A 98 -6.37 10.27 12.87
CA GLN A 98 -6.24 9.75 14.22
C GLN A 98 -7.30 8.68 14.50
N ASN A 99 -8.55 8.91 14.08
CA ASN A 99 -9.60 7.89 14.11
C ASN A 99 -9.22 6.66 13.28
N ILE A 100 -8.59 6.85 12.11
CA ILE A 100 -8.09 5.75 11.27
C ILE A 100 -7.03 4.92 12.00
N ILE A 101 -6.05 5.58 12.65
CA ILE A 101 -5.02 4.90 13.44
C ILE A 101 -5.64 4.14 14.62
N GLN A 102 -6.63 4.70 15.31
CA GLN A 102 -7.33 4.02 16.40
C GLN A 102 -8.02 2.74 15.93
N GLN A 103 -8.72 2.79 14.78
CA GLN A 103 -9.34 1.61 14.18
C GLN A 103 -8.29 0.57 13.74
N TYR A 104 -7.17 1.02 13.20
CA TYR A 104 -6.03 0.15 12.90
C TYR A 104 -5.54 -0.59 14.15
N ARG A 105 -5.33 0.10 15.29
CA ARG A 105 -4.89 -0.55 16.54
C ARG A 105 -5.88 -1.59 17.05
N ALA A 106 -7.18 -1.32 16.93
CA ALA A 106 -8.21 -2.28 17.31
C ALA A 106 -8.24 -3.51 16.40
N LEU A 107 -7.90 -3.36 15.11
CA LEU A 107 -7.72 -4.49 14.20
C LEU A 107 -6.42 -5.24 14.51
N GLU A 108 -5.31 -4.55 14.67
CA GLU A 108 -3.98 -5.09 14.97
C GLU A 108 -4.00 -6.02 16.19
N SER A 109 -4.76 -5.69 17.25
CA SER A 109 -4.86 -6.53 18.44
C SER A 109 -5.57 -7.87 18.23
N ARG A 110 -6.16 -8.12 17.06
CA ARG A 110 -6.96 -9.33 16.75
C ARG A 110 -6.22 -10.33 15.86
N PHE A 111 -5.07 -9.98 15.30
CA PHE A 111 -4.36 -10.76 14.29
C PHE A 111 -2.86 -10.82 14.60
N ASP A 112 -2.19 -11.88 14.14
CA ASP A 112 -0.73 -12.03 14.31
C ASP A 112 0.05 -11.05 13.42
N ALA A 113 -0.58 -10.61 12.34
CA ALA A 113 -0.01 -9.87 11.23
C ALA A 113 -1.03 -8.88 10.65
N MET A 114 -0.56 -7.73 10.16
CA MET A 114 -1.38 -6.72 9.48
C MET A 114 -0.83 -6.35 8.10
N VAL A 115 -1.68 -6.33 7.08
CA VAL A 115 -1.34 -5.75 5.77
C VAL A 115 -2.24 -4.56 5.51
N VAL A 116 -1.64 -3.36 5.51
CA VAL A 116 -2.35 -2.10 5.28
C VAL A 116 -2.03 -1.60 3.88
N GLU A 117 -3.03 -1.39 3.04
CA GLU A 117 -2.85 -0.87 1.68
C GLU A 117 -3.17 0.63 1.62
N GLY A 118 -2.19 1.44 1.22
CA GLY A 118 -2.38 2.87 0.99
C GLY A 118 -3.21 3.20 -0.27
N MET A 119 -3.56 4.47 -0.40
CA MET A 119 -4.21 5.01 -1.59
C MET A 119 -3.21 5.79 -2.45
N GLY A 120 -3.22 5.56 -3.77
CA GLY A 120 -2.35 6.26 -4.72
C GLY A 120 -0.85 6.15 -4.40
N GLY A 121 -0.13 7.27 -4.51
CA GLY A 121 1.31 7.37 -4.23
C GLY A 121 1.66 7.80 -2.79
N CYS A 122 2.95 7.78 -2.45
CA CYS A 122 3.47 8.13 -1.11
C CYS A 122 3.05 9.53 -0.63
N MET A 123 3.02 10.50 -1.56
CA MET A 123 2.71 11.91 -1.32
C MET A 123 1.23 12.27 -1.53
N VAL A 124 0.32 11.28 -1.59
CA VAL A 124 -1.12 11.58 -1.62
C VAL A 124 -1.50 12.30 -0.32
N PRO A 125 -2.04 13.53 -0.40
CA PRO A 125 -2.33 14.31 0.80
C PRO A 125 -3.60 13.81 1.46
N ILE A 126 -3.49 13.51 2.76
CA ILE A 126 -4.63 13.24 3.62
C ILE A 126 -5.05 14.56 4.30
N LEU A 127 -4.09 15.35 4.81
CA LEU A 127 -4.28 16.73 5.24
C LEU A 127 -3.26 17.64 4.52
N HIS A 128 -3.31 18.95 4.76
CA HIS A 128 -2.46 19.95 4.09
C HIS A 128 -0.96 19.63 4.13
N ASP A 129 -0.44 19.10 5.25
CA ASP A 129 0.96 18.66 5.42
C ASP A 129 1.04 17.28 6.09
N TYR A 130 0.13 16.39 5.70
CA TYR A 130 0.09 15.02 6.18
C TYR A 130 -0.27 14.09 5.03
N TYR A 131 0.62 13.16 4.70
CA TYR A 131 0.54 12.34 3.49
C TYR A 131 0.35 10.86 3.81
N MET A 132 0.04 10.06 2.79
CA MET A 132 -0.14 8.61 2.94
C MET A 132 1.06 7.92 3.61
N MET A 133 2.29 8.35 3.30
CA MET A 133 3.49 7.83 3.93
C MET A 133 3.63 8.21 5.43
N ASP A 134 3.11 9.38 5.84
CA ASP A 134 3.09 9.78 7.26
C ASP A 134 2.14 8.87 8.06
N LEU A 135 1.03 8.45 7.45
CA LEU A 135 0.13 7.46 8.05
C LEU A 135 0.84 6.13 8.33
N ALA A 136 1.67 5.66 7.38
CA ALA A 136 2.45 4.44 7.57
C ALA A 136 3.41 4.56 8.77
N ARG A 137 4.12 5.70 8.86
CA ARG A 137 5.02 6.01 9.99
C ARG A 137 4.26 6.03 11.33
N ASP A 138 3.14 6.73 11.39
CA ASP A 138 2.39 6.91 12.64
C ASP A 138 1.65 5.64 13.07
N MET A 139 1.35 4.74 12.13
CA MET A 139 0.94 3.36 12.42
C MET A 139 2.11 2.48 12.93
N GLY A 140 3.35 2.95 12.86
CA GLY A 140 4.53 2.20 13.29
C GLY A 140 4.80 0.99 12.39
N LEU A 141 4.38 1.06 11.13
CA LEU A 141 4.52 -0.02 10.17
C LEU A 141 5.75 0.20 9.27
N PRO A 142 6.59 -0.82 9.04
CA PRO A 142 7.49 -0.78 7.91
C PRO A 142 6.69 -0.71 6.62
N ALA A 143 7.18 0.05 5.65
CA ALA A 143 6.53 0.24 4.38
C ALA A 143 7.30 -0.43 3.24
N ILE A 144 6.53 -0.97 2.30
CA ILE A 144 7.01 -1.44 1.00
C ILE A 144 6.40 -0.54 -0.07
N ILE A 145 7.23 -0.02 -0.97
CA ILE A 145 6.77 0.75 -2.13
C ILE A 145 6.52 -0.21 -3.29
N VAL A 146 5.35 -0.12 -3.92
CA VAL A 146 5.07 -0.81 -5.18
C VAL A 146 5.26 0.18 -6.33
N SER A 147 5.98 -0.24 -7.36
CA SER A 147 6.10 0.51 -8.63
C SER A 147 5.72 -0.37 -9.80
N ASP A 148 5.05 0.22 -10.79
CA ASP A 148 4.90 -0.41 -12.10
C ASP A 148 6.19 -0.27 -12.94
N ASN A 149 6.16 -0.80 -14.16
CA ASN A 149 7.29 -0.80 -15.09
C ASN A 149 7.17 0.21 -16.24
N LYS A 150 6.33 1.25 -16.13
CA LYS A 150 6.17 2.25 -17.21
C LYS A 150 7.42 3.13 -17.38
N ILE A 151 7.51 3.82 -18.52
CA ILE A 151 8.49 4.90 -18.70
C ILE A 151 8.27 5.96 -17.61
N GLY A 152 9.35 6.35 -16.93
CA GLY A 152 9.31 7.23 -15.75
C GLY A 152 9.31 6.50 -14.40
N ALA A 153 9.15 5.17 -14.36
CA ALA A 153 9.16 4.39 -13.11
C ALA A 153 10.45 4.58 -12.29
N VAL A 154 11.62 4.73 -12.95
CA VAL A 154 12.89 5.01 -12.27
C VAL A 154 12.81 6.31 -11.45
N ASN A 155 12.35 7.39 -12.09
CA ASN A 155 12.16 8.69 -11.45
C ASN A 155 11.19 8.59 -10.26
N HIS A 156 10.02 7.96 -10.47
CA HIS A 156 9.03 7.85 -9.40
C HIS A 156 9.52 7.03 -8.22
N CYS A 157 10.25 5.94 -8.44
CA CYS A 157 10.86 5.14 -7.37
C CYS A 157 11.83 6.00 -6.54
N ILE A 158 12.80 6.64 -7.21
CA ILE A 158 13.83 7.45 -6.56
C ILE A 158 13.18 8.58 -5.73
N MET A 159 12.24 9.33 -6.31
CA MET A 159 11.52 10.37 -5.58
C MET A 159 10.74 9.83 -4.39
N SER A 160 10.05 8.69 -4.55
CA SER A 160 9.25 8.07 -3.49
C SER A 160 10.13 7.59 -2.32
N VAL A 161 11.28 6.99 -2.62
CA VAL A 161 12.24 6.57 -1.58
C VAL A 161 12.80 7.78 -0.85
N HIS A 162 13.31 8.78 -1.56
CA HIS A 162 13.90 9.96 -0.93
C HIS A 162 12.90 10.70 -0.04
N VAL A 163 11.64 10.85 -0.47
CA VAL A 163 10.65 11.58 0.32
C VAL A 163 10.20 10.79 1.56
N CYS A 164 10.06 9.46 1.44
CA CYS A 164 9.79 8.60 2.59
C CYS A 164 10.94 8.66 3.61
N ARG A 165 12.19 8.61 3.15
CA ARG A 165 13.38 8.77 4.01
C ARG A 165 13.40 10.13 4.69
N PHE A 166 13.18 11.21 3.94
CA PHE A 166 13.09 12.57 4.46
C PHE A 166 12.03 12.71 5.57
N ARG A 167 10.95 11.92 5.47
CA ARG A 167 9.83 11.91 6.43
C ARG A 167 9.95 10.84 7.53
N ASN A 168 11.12 10.22 7.64
CA ASN A 168 11.45 9.17 8.62
C ASN A 168 10.51 7.95 8.56
N VAL A 169 10.05 7.60 7.36
CA VAL A 169 9.29 6.37 7.13
C VAL A 169 10.27 5.20 7.05
N GLN A 170 10.03 4.16 7.85
CA GLN A 170 10.78 2.91 7.73
C GLN A 170 10.43 2.23 6.41
N LEU A 171 11.37 2.18 5.48
CA LEU A 171 11.22 1.48 4.20
C LEU A 171 12.03 0.18 4.23
N ASP A 172 11.32 -0.94 4.05
CA ASP A 172 11.94 -2.27 3.99
C ASP A 172 12.30 -2.66 2.55
N GLY A 173 11.65 -2.07 1.54
CA GLY A 173 12.05 -2.20 0.16
C GLY A 173 11.01 -1.84 -0.88
N ILE A 174 11.25 -2.28 -2.11
CA ILE A 174 10.42 -2.03 -3.28
C ILE A 174 9.98 -3.34 -3.93
N ILE A 175 8.72 -3.40 -4.35
CA ILE A 175 8.21 -4.44 -5.24
C ILE A 175 7.97 -3.84 -6.63
N LEU A 176 8.57 -4.44 -7.65
CA LEU A 176 8.36 -4.06 -9.05
C LEU A 176 7.23 -4.90 -9.65
N ASN A 177 6.27 -4.26 -10.29
CA ASN A 177 5.11 -4.91 -10.87
C ASN A 177 5.08 -4.73 -12.40
N LYS A 178 5.19 -5.84 -13.14
CA LYS A 178 5.13 -5.83 -14.59
C LYS A 178 3.69 -5.71 -15.07
N MET A 179 3.28 -4.48 -15.35
CA MET A 179 1.92 -4.14 -15.80
C MET A 179 1.85 -3.73 -17.27
N HIS A 180 2.93 -3.13 -17.78
CA HIS A 180 2.96 -2.50 -19.10
C HIS A 180 3.84 -3.29 -20.04
N HIS A 181 3.31 -3.66 -21.21
CA HIS A 181 4.07 -4.38 -22.23
C HIS A 181 5.09 -3.47 -22.95
N ASP A 182 4.75 -2.19 -23.07
CA ASP A 182 5.53 -1.12 -23.70
C ASP A 182 6.43 -0.34 -22.72
N GLY A 183 6.42 -0.72 -21.44
CA GLY A 183 7.30 -0.19 -20.41
C GLY A 183 8.72 -0.79 -20.45
N TYR A 184 9.52 -0.48 -19.43
CA TYR A 184 10.80 -1.14 -19.22
C TYR A 184 10.60 -2.64 -18.99
N SER A 185 11.52 -3.47 -19.50
CA SER A 185 11.61 -4.84 -18.99
C SER A 185 11.97 -4.80 -17.51
N ILE A 186 11.43 -5.73 -16.72
CA ILE A 186 11.67 -5.73 -15.28
C ILE A 186 13.16 -5.88 -14.96
N ASP A 187 13.88 -6.74 -15.67
CA ASP A 187 15.32 -6.93 -15.44
C ASP A 187 16.13 -5.65 -15.65
N VAL A 188 15.76 -4.84 -16.66
CA VAL A 188 16.41 -3.56 -16.92
C VAL A 188 16.02 -2.53 -15.86
N LEU A 189 14.74 -2.49 -15.46
CA LEU A 189 14.27 -1.59 -14.42
C LEU A 189 14.93 -1.88 -13.07
N GLN A 190 14.98 -3.15 -12.67
CA GLN A 190 15.67 -3.59 -11.46
C GLN A 190 17.14 -3.14 -11.49
N LYS A 191 17.89 -3.45 -12.55
CA LYS A 191 19.29 -3.04 -12.70
C LYS A 191 19.48 -1.53 -12.69
N SER A 192 18.51 -0.79 -13.25
CA SER A 192 18.56 0.68 -13.25
C SER A 192 18.36 1.27 -11.84
N LEU A 193 17.60 0.59 -10.99
CA LEU A 193 17.31 1.02 -9.62
C LEU A 193 18.37 0.53 -8.62
N GLU A 194 19.00 -0.60 -8.89
CA GLU A 194 20.08 -1.17 -8.08
C GLU A 194 21.23 -0.15 -7.93
N GLY A 195 21.61 0.13 -6.68
CA GLY A 195 22.69 1.07 -6.35
C GLY A 195 22.32 2.56 -6.44
N MET A 196 21.13 2.92 -6.94
CA MET A 196 20.65 4.32 -6.93
C MET A 196 19.94 4.69 -5.62
N MET A 197 19.50 3.69 -4.84
CA MET A 197 18.72 3.88 -3.62
C MET A 197 19.25 2.98 -2.50
N ASP A 198 19.03 3.38 -1.24
CA ASP A 198 19.41 2.64 -0.04
C ASP A 198 18.34 1.64 0.43
N VAL A 199 17.52 1.15 -0.51
CA VAL A 199 16.46 0.18 -0.27
C VAL A 199 16.56 -0.97 -1.27
N PRO A 200 16.34 -2.21 -0.84
CA PRO A 200 16.41 -3.35 -1.74
C PRO A 200 15.17 -3.42 -2.65
N ILE A 201 15.36 -3.95 -3.87
CA ILE A 201 14.25 -4.53 -4.63
C ILE A 201 13.95 -5.89 -4.01
N MET A 202 12.87 -5.96 -3.24
CA MET A 202 12.50 -7.15 -2.46
C MET A 202 11.79 -8.21 -3.28
N GLY A 203 11.17 -7.83 -4.39
CA GLY A 203 10.49 -8.80 -5.24
C GLY A 203 9.92 -8.21 -6.51
N ILE A 204 9.53 -9.11 -7.38
CA ILE A 204 8.99 -8.83 -8.71
C ILE A 204 7.66 -9.54 -8.86
N ILE A 205 6.66 -8.81 -9.33
CA ILE A 205 5.39 -9.36 -9.78
C ILE A 205 5.42 -9.48 -11.29
N GLN A 206 5.36 -10.72 -11.80
CA GLN A 206 5.27 -11.01 -13.22
C GLN A 206 4.48 -12.32 -13.44
N ASN A 207 3.67 -12.37 -14.51
CA ASN A 207 2.86 -13.55 -14.87
C ASN A 207 2.03 -14.09 -13.69
N ASP A 208 1.42 -13.18 -12.94
CA ASP A 208 0.68 -13.51 -11.73
C ASP A 208 1.50 -14.22 -10.63
N MET A 209 2.81 -13.99 -10.54
CA MET A 209 3.63 -14.50 -9.45
C MET A 209 4.43 -13.36 -8.82
N LEU A 210 4.44 -13.30 -7.48
CA LEU A 210 5.39 -12.48 -6.72
C LEU A 210 6.59 -13.38 -6.40
N VAL A 211 7.75 -13.06 -6.97
CA VAL A 211 9.03 -13.71 -6.69
C VAL A 211 9.84 -12.76 -5.80
N MET A 212 10.12 -13.19 -4.58
CA MET A 212 10.96 -12.43 -3.65
C MET A 212 12.44 -12.69 -3.94
N ASN A 213 13.26 -11.65 -3.86
CA ASN A 213 14.71 -11.69 -4.06
C ASN A 213 15.47 -12.09 -2.78
#